data_AF-A0A537IKD3-F1
#
_entry.id   AF-A0A537IKD3-F1
#
_cell.length_a   1.000
_cell.length_b   1.000
_cell.length_c   1.000
_cell.angle_alpha   90.00
_cell.angle_beta   90.00
_cell.angle_gamma   90.00
#
_symmetry.space_group_name_H-M   'P 1'
#
loop_
_entity.id
_entity.type
_entity.pdbx_description
1 polymer ?
#
loop_
_entity_poly.entity_id
_entity_poly.type
_entity_poly.pdbx_seq_one_letter_code
_entity_poly.pdbx_strand_id
1 'polypeptide(L)'
;MAPLLAFVDIFVESAHMDEVVQALAKLDNIEELYEVTGEFDIVTLVLADDIEEFRDVLKNRIMKIKGVKSTVSSIVLKTHKGARISSEFLNPTPHASVAVSHKD
;
A
#
# COMPACT_ATOMS: atom_id res chain seq x y z
N MET A 1 9.24 -6.35 21.87
CA MET A 1 9.64 -7.31 20.82
C MET A 1 10.05 -6.49 19.60
N ALA A 2 10.77 -7.06 18.64
CA ALA A 2 11.00 -6.37 17.37
C ALA A 2 9.69 -6.39 16.56
N PRO A 3 9.30 -5.29 15.90
CA PRO A 3 8.09 -5.25 15.11
C PRO A 3 8.20 -6.17 13.88
N LEU A 4 7.06 -6.67 13.44
CA LEU A 4 6.88 -7.43 12.21
C LEU A 4 6.81 -6.47 11.02
N LEU A 5 7.61 -6.74 9.99
CA LEU A 5 7.52 -6.10 8.69
C LEU A 5 6.98 -7.09 7.66
N ALA A 6 6.09 -6.62 6.79
CA ALA A 6 5.57 -7.43 5.71
C ALA A 6 5.36 -6.61 4.44
N PHE A 7 5.72 -7.17 3.30
CA PHE A 7 5.24 -6.67 2.02
C PHE A 7 3.82 -7.18 1.79
N VAL A 8 2.95 -6.30 1.30
CA VAL A 8 1.61 -6.66 0.85
C VAL A 8 1.43 -6.13 -0.56
N ASP A 9 1.32 -7.06 -1.50
CA ASP A 9 1.00 -6.78 -2.89
C ASP A 9 -0.52 -6.85 -3.06
N ILE A 10 -1.11 -5.85 -3.69
CA ILE A 10 -2.57 -5.64 -3.73
C ILE A 10 -3.04 -5.56 -5.17
N PHE A 11 -4.07 -6.35 -5.48
CA PHE A 11 -4.82 -6.28 -6.73
C PHE A 11 -6.05 -5.40 -6.54
N VAL A 12 -6.25 -4.46 -7.45
CA VAL A 12 -7.27 -3.42 -7.35
C VAL A 12 -8.20 -3.46 -8.56
N GLU A 13 -9.48 -3.18 -8.33
CA GLU A 13 -10.41 -2.82 -9.39
C GLU A 13 -10.05 -1.45 -9.94
N SER A 14 -9.73 -1.34 -11.23
CA SER A 14 -9.22 -0.10 -11.83
C SER A 14 -10.14 1.11 -11.60
N ALA A 15 -11.46 0.89 -11.51
CA ALA A 15 -12.44 1.94 -11.21
C ALA A 15 -12.33 2.50 -9.78
N HIS A 16 -11.59 1.82 -8.89
CA HIS A 16 -11.45 2.14 -7.48
C HIS A 16 -10.02 2.50 -7.06
N MET A 17 -9.10 2.70 -8.03
CA MET A 17 -7.68 2.93 -7.74
C MET A 17 -7.45 4.10 -6.76
N ASP A 18 -7.96 5.28 -7.10
CA ASP A 18 -7.77 6.48 -6.28
C ASP A 18 -8.36 6.33 -4.87
N GLU A 19 -9.53 5.68 -4.76
CA GLU A 19 -10.18 5.45 -3.46
C GLU A 19 -9.40 4.45 -2.60
N VAL A 20 -8.83 3.41 -3.22
CA VAL A 20 -8.00 2.43 -2.54
C VAL A 20 -6.72 3.08 -2.04
N VAL A 21 -6.02 3.84 -2.88
CA VAL A 21 -4.80 4.57 -2.50
C VAL A 21 -5.08 5.53 -1.35
N GLN A 22 -6.16 6.33 -1.43
CA GLN A 22 -6.54 7.25 -0.36
C GLN A 22 -6.91 6.56 0.96
N ALA A 23 -7.52 5.37 0.89
CA ALA A 23 -7.85 4.60 2.08
C ALA A 23 -6.61 3.98 2.71
N LEU A 24 -5.70 3.41 1.90
CA LEU A 24 -4.43 2.84 2.34
C LEU A 24 -3.53 3.91 2.96
N ALA A 25 -3.40 5.08 2.34
CA ALA A 25 -2.56 6.18 2.84
C ALA A 25 -3.00 6.74 4.21
N LYS A 26 -4.19 6.38 4.70
CA LYS A 26 -4.68 6.74 6.04
C LYS A 26 -4.39 5.68 7.10
N LEU A 27 -3.81 4.54 6.73
CA LEU A 27 -3.49 3.48 7.67
C LEU A 27 -2.09 3.71 8.24
N ASP A 28 -2.01 3.98 9.54
CA ASP A 28 -0.73 4.22 10.23
C ASP A 28 0.28 3.06 10.10
N ASN A 29 -0.21 1.84 9.87
CA ASN A 29 0.65 0.66 9.67
C ASN A 29 1.34 0.62 8.30
N ILE A 30 0.98 1.51 7.36
CA ILE A 30 1.58 1.57 6.03
C ILE A 30 2.76 2.54 6.06
N GLU A 31 3.96 1.99 6.01
CA GLU A 31 5.22 2.75 5.99
C GLU A 31 5.53 3.26 4.58
N GLU A 32 5.23 2.44 3.57
CA GLU A 32 5.47 2.76 2.17
C GLU A 32 4.29 2.28 1.33
N LEU A 33 3.87 3.10 0.35
CA LEU A 33 2.75 2.82 -0.54
C LEU A 33 3.12 3.22 -1.96
N TYR A 34 3.11 2.25 -2.87
CA TYR A 34 3.49 2.46 -4.26
C TYR A 34 2.43 1.91 -5.19
N GLU A 35 2.02 2.73 -6.16
CA GLU A 35 1.42 2.22 -7.39
C GLU A 35 2.56 1.73 -8.29
N VAL A 36 2.42 0.52 -8.83
CA VAL A 36 3.48 -0.14 -9.60
C VAL A 36 2.94 -0.70 -10.91
N THR A 37 3.83 -0.84 -11.89
CA THR A 37 3.55 -1.67 -13.07
C THR A 37 3.96 -3.12 -12.76
N GLY A 38 3.14 -4.11 -13.10
CA GLY A 38 3.49 -5.51 -12.91
C GLY A 38 2.27 -6.42 -12.82
N GLU A 39 2.41 -7.52 -12.08
CA GLU A 39 1.31 -8.44 -11.78
C GLU A 39 0.30 -7.82 -10.79
N PHE A 40 0.79 -6.96 -9.91
CA PHE A 40 0.01 -6.26 -8.88
C PHE A 40 -0.09 -4.78 -9.23
N ASP A 41 -1.11 -4.12 -8.69
CA ASP A 41 -1.33 -2.70 -8.93
C ASP A 41 -0.68 -1.82 -7.86
N ILE A 42 -0.67 -2.31 -6.61
CA ILE A 42 -0.09 -1.61 -5.46
C ILE A 42 0.86 -2.55 -4.71
N VAL A 43 2.01 -2.02 -4.27
CA VAL A 43 2.93 -2.69 -3.34
C VAL A 43 3.08 -1.79 -2.12
N THR A 44 2.89 -2.36 -0.92
CA THR A 44 3.02 -1.62 0.33
C THR A 44 3.89 -2.37 1.34
N LEU A 45 4.65 -1.61 2.14
CA LEU A 45 5.36 -2.11 3.31
C LEU A 45 4.51 -1.83 4.55
N VAL A 46 4.14 -2.89 5.26
CA VAL A 46 3.32 -2.85 6.46
C VAL A 46 4.18 -3.12 7.69
N LEU A 47 4.05 -2.26 8.71
CA LEU A 47 4.62 -2.41 10.04
C LEU A 47 3.51 -2.83 11.03
N ALA A 48 3.79 -3.85 11.83
CA ALA A 48 2.91 -4.32 12.90
C ALA A 48 3.75 -4.74 14.12
N ASP A 49 3.18 -4.71 15.31
CA ASP A 49 3.80 -5.16 16.55
C ASP A 49 4.05 -6.67 16.54
N ASP A 50 3.11 -7.44 16.00
CA ASP A 50 3.18 -8.89 15.89
C ASP A 50 2.33 -9.48 14.75
N ILE A 51 2.26 -10.80 14.68
CA ILE A 51 1.50 -11.52 13.64
C ILE A 51 -0.02 -11.37 13.78
N GLU A 52 -0.54 -11.16 14.99
CA GLU A 52 -1.97 -10.99 15.21
C GLU A 52 -2.42 -9.59 14.77
N GLU A 53 -1.63 -8.55 15.08
CA GLU A 53 -1.89 -7.22 14.52
C GLU A 53 -1.75 -7.23 13.00
N PHE A 54 -0.71 -7.86 12.44
CA PHE A 54 -0.58 -7.97 10.99
C PHE A 54 -1.80 -8.65 10.35
N ARG A 55 -2.31 -9.72 10.96
CA ARG A 55 -3.51 -10.42 10.50
C ARG A 55 -4.74 -9.52 10.55
N ASP A 56 -4.87 -8.71 11.60
CA ASP A 56 -5.95 -7.72 11.73
C ASP A 56 -5.85 -6.64 10.64
N VAL A 57 -4.67 -6.04 10.46
CA VAL A 57 -4.41 -5.03 9.42
C VAL A 57 -4.76 -5.57 8.05
N LEU A 58 -4.30 -6.78 7.71
CA LEU A 58 -4.57 -7.38 6.41
C LEU A 58 -6.07 -7.66 6.23
N LYS A 59 -6.68 -8.39 7.15
CA LYS A 59 -8.04 -8.93 6.97
C LYS A 59 -9.14 -7.89 7.22
N ASN A 60 -8.97 -7.06 8.25
CA ASN A 60 -10.02 -6.17 8.75
C ASN A 60 -9.83 -4.73 8.28
N ARG A 61 -8.64 -4.36 7.79
CA ARG A 61 -8.38 -3.02 7.25
C ARG A 61 -8.17 -3.08 5.74
N ILE A 62 -7.07 -3.66 5.25
CA ILE A 62 -6.70 -3.66 3.82
C ILE A 62 -7.76 -4.36 2.96
N MET A 63 -8.08 -5.63 3.24
CA MET A 63 -9.03 -6.42 2.45
C MET A 63 -10.49 -5.95 2.56
N LYS A 64 -10.79 -5.00 3.46
CA LYS A 64 -12.11 -4.39 3.60
C LYS A 64 -12.28 -3.12 2.78
N ILE A 65 -11.20 -2.58 2.22
CA ILE A 65 -11.27 -1.42 1.34
C ILE A 65 -11.99 -1.83 0.06
N LYS A 66 -13.05 -1.09 -0.29
CA LYS A 66 -13.79 -1.32 -1.53
C LYS A 66 -12.83 -1.17 -2.73
N GLY A 67 -12.86 -2.13 -3.64
CA GLY A 67 -11.98 -2.17 -4.81
C GLY A 67 -10.74 -3.04 -4.63
N VAL A 68 -10.40 -3.47 -3.40
CA VAL A 68 -9.37 -4.48 -3.20
C VAL A 68 -9.92 -5.86 -3.58
N LYS A 69 -9.34 -6.49 -4.61
CA LYS A 69 -9.73 -7.82 -5.11
C LYS A 69 -9.08 -8.94 -4.30
N SER A 70 -7.77 -8.80 -4.08
CA SER A 70 -6.95 -9.80 -3.41
C SER A 70 -5.62 -9.21 -2.97
N THR A 71 -4.93 -9.94 -2.10
CA THR A 71 -3.61 -9.57 -1.57
C THR A 71 -2.67 -10.76 -1.58
N VAL A 72 -1.39 -10.53 -1.84
CA VAL A 72 -0.30 -11.50 -1.58
C VAL A 72 0.62 -10.86 -0.55
N SER A 73 1.01 -11.61 0.49
CA SER A 73 1.82 -11.05 1.58
C SER A 73 3.09 -11.85 1.84
N SER A 74 4.19 -11.14 2.10
CA SER A 74 5.48 -11.72 2.43
C SER A 74 6.03 -11.11 3.73
N ILE A 75 6.07 -11.90 4.80
CA ILE A 75 6.64 -11.47 6.09
C ILE A 75 8.18 -11.46 5.99
N VAL A 76 8.78 -10.36 6.42
CA VAL A 76 10.23 -10.17 6.44
C VAL A 76 10.84 -10.98 7.59
N LEU A 77 11.60 -12.02 7.26
CA LEU A 77 12.29 -12.84 8.26
C LEU A 77 13.61 -12.21 8.74
N LYS A 78 14.30 -11.49 7.84
CA LYS A 78 15.57 -10.82 8.16
C LYS A 78 15.88 -9.71 7.15
N THR A 79 16.19 -8.53 7.68
CA THR A 79 16.68 -7.40 6.89
C THR A 79 18.20 -7.45 6.81
N HIS A 80 18.75 -7.67 5.61
CA HIS A 80 20.20 -7.63 5.36
C HIS A 80 20.71 -6.20 5.11
N LYS A 81 19.85 -5.32 4.60
CA LYS A 81 20.14 -3.94 4.24
C LYS A 81 18.82 -3.16 4.17
N GLY A 82 18.77 -2.00 4.80
CA GLY A 82 17.55 -1.16 4.87
C GLY A 82 17.44 -0.14 3.73
N ALA A 83 16.44 0.75 3.86
CA ALA A 83 16.16 1.83 2.93
C ALA A 83 17.40 2.72 2.70
N ARG A 84 17.63 3.07 1.43
CA ARG A 84 18.74 3.94 0.99
C ARG A 84 18.29 5.25 0.37
N ILE A 85 17.00 5.36 0.02
CA ILE A 85 16.45 6.49 -0.73
C ILE A 85 15.97 7.55 0.26
N SER A 86 16.36 8.81 0.05
CA SER A 86 15.87 9.96 0.82
C SER A 86 14.42 10.29 0.44
N SER A 87 13.66 10.87 1.37
CA SER A 87 12.27 11.27 1.18
C SER A 87 12.02 12.18 -0.02
N GLU A 88 13.04 12.89 -0.51
CA GLU A 88 12.96 13.75 -1.70
C GLU A 88 12.54 13.02 -2.98
N PHE A 89 12.85 11.73 -3.12
CA PHE A 89 12.43 10.92 -4.29
C PHE A 89 11.08 10.22 -4.08
N LEU A 90 10.57 10.22 -2.86
CA LEU A 90 9.34 9.52 -2.45
C LEU A 90 8.18 10.48 -2.17
N ASN A 91 8.39 11.80 -2.27
CA ASN A 91 7.32 12.77 -2.10
C ASN A 91 6.26 12.54 -3.19
N PRO A 92 5.03 12.14 -2.82
CA PRO A 92 3.97 11.95 -3.79
C PRO A 92 3.67 13.30 -4.44
N THR A 93 3.78 13.36 -5.77
CA THR A 93 3.18 14.46 -6.52
C THR A 93 1.72 14.56 -6.11
N PRO A 94 1.18 15.74 -5.73
CA PRO A 94 -0.25 15.87 -5.48
C PRO A 94 -0.98 15.31 -6.69
N HIS A 95 -1.91 14.36 -6.49
CA HIS A 95 -2.77 13.85 -7.55
C HIS A 95 -3.41 15.07 -8.24
N ALA A 96 -2.85 15.46 -9.38
CA ALA A 96 -3.44 16.49 -10.21
C ALA A 96 -4.76 15.91 -10.67
N SER A 97 -5.87 16.46 -10.17
CA SER A 97 -7.19 16.19 -10.69
C SER A 97 -7.12 16.40 -12.20
N VAL A 98 -7.11 15.33 -12.97
CA VAL A 98 -7.25 15.40 -14.41
C VAL A 98 -8.67 15.90 -14.65
N ALA A 99 -8.81 17.22 -14.74
CA ALA A 99 -10.02 17.84 -15.22
C ALA A 99 -10.23 17.33 -16.64
N VAL A 100 -11.16 16.40 -16.79
CA VAL A 100 -11.61 15.91 -18.10
C VAL A 100 -12.32 17.08 -18.77
N SER A 101 -11.58 17.82 -19.59
CA SER A 101 -12.14 18.82 -20.49
C SER A 101 -12.90 18.07 -21.60
N HIS A 102 -14.20 17.81 -21.40
CA HIS A 102 -15.11 17.63 -22.51
C HIS A 102 -15.17 18.95 -23.27
N LYS A 103 -14.67 18.96 -24.50
CA LYS A 103 -14.79 20.07 -25.42
C LYS A 103 -15.76 19.65 -26.51
N ASP A 104 -16.96 20.21 -26.46
CA ASP A 104 -17.87 20.33 -27.59
C ASP A 104 -17.30 21.27 -28.66
#